data_AF-A0A2M6WU18-F1
#
_entry.id   AF-A0A2M6WU18-F1
#
_cell.length_a   1.000
_cell.length_b   1.000
_cell.length_c   1.000
_cell.angle_alpha   90.00
_cell.angle_beta   90.00
_cell.angle_gamma   90.00
#
_symmetry.space_group_name_H-M   'P 1'
#
loop_
_entity.id
_entity.type
_entity.pdbx_description
1 polymer ?
#
loop_
_entity_poly.entity_id
_entity_poly.type
_entity_poly.pdbx_seq_one_letter_code
_entity_poly.pdbx_strand_id
1 'polypeptide(L)'
;MQVPKRRYDKVAPKADPRMTEERFLELQKKLERLLKVARPRAIREVSRLAELGDFSENAEYQIAKGKLRGINARINEYEHLFRQVEIIKTPVNKDNVQIGHKVTVETDGKIRVYTILGSSESDPFLGIISRNAPLGVALLGKGVGEIVSVVTPIKKVEYKIINIE
;
A
#
# COMPACT_ATOMS: atom_id res chain seq x y z
N MET A 1 -14.14 31.06 26.02
CA MET A 1 -14.64 30.54 24.73
C MET A 1 -13.85 29.30 24.38
N GLN A 2 -14.39 28.10 24.62
CA GLN A 2 -13.69 26.85 24.26
C GLN A 2 -13.81 26.63 22.75
N VAL A 3 -12.66 26.60 22.07
CA VAL A 3 -12.58 26.20 20.65
C VAL A 3 -13.03 24.74 20.52
N PRO A 4 -13.96 24.42 19.60
CA PRO A 4 -14.43 23.06 19.40
C PRO A 4 -13.30 22.19 18.86
N LYS A 5 -12.98 21.09 19.55
CA LYS A 5 -11.98 20.11 19.09
C LYS A 5 -12.47 19.49 17.78
N ARG A 6 -11.73 19.73 16.71
CA ARG A 6 -11.98 19.18 15.37
C ARG A 6 -11.95 17.65 15.44
N ARG A 7 -13.11 16.99 15.31
CA ARG A 7 -13.30 15.52 15.31
C ARG A 7 -12.74 14.83 14.05
N TYR A 8 -11.51 15.16 13.65
CA TYR A 8 -10.82 14.51 12.54
C TYR A 8 -9.32 14.43 12.83
N ASP A 9 -8.94 13.89 13.99
CA ASP A 9 -7.74 13.06 14.06
C ASP A 9 -8.06 11.75 13.31
N LYS A 10 -8.13 11.84 11.97
CA LYS A 10 -7.81 10.68 11.16
C LYS A 10 -6.32 10.49 11.40
N VAL A 11 -5.99 9.74 12.46
CA VAL A 11 -4.68 9.14 12.60
C VAL A 11 -4.46 8.46 11.26
N ALA A 12 -3.58 9.03 10.42
CA ALA A 12 -3.19 8.37 9.19
C ALA A 12 -2.85 6.94 9.61
N PRO A 13 -3.47 5.91 9.00
CA PRO A 13 -3.24 4.54 9.45
C PRO A 13 -1.75 4.36 9.53
N LYS A 14 -1.25 4.09 10.75
CA LYS A 14 0.18 3.89 11.02
C LYS A 14 0.66 2.98 9.90
N ALA A 15 1.53 3.49 9.04
CA ALA A 15 1.98 2.74 7.87
C ALA A 15 2.49 1.41 8.41
N ASP A 16 1.80 0.32 8.05
CA ASP A 16 2.18 -1.00 8.54
C ASP A 16 3.58 -1.21 7.97
N PRO A 17 4.62 -1.35 8.82
CA PRO A 17 5.99 -1.37 8.34
C PRO A 17 6.29 -2.65 7.57
N ARG A 18 5.34 -3.57 7.39
CA ARG A 18 5.58 -4.86 6.76
C ARG A 18 5.25 -4.83 5.28
N MET A 19 6.17 -5.33 4.47
CA MET A 19 6.02 -5.42 3.02
C MET A 19 6.61 -6.72 2.48
N THR A 20 6.00 -7.26 1.43
CA THR A 20 6.56 -8.44 0.74
C THR A 20 7.86 -8.12 0.00
N GLU A 21 8.71 -9.12 -0.20
CA GLU A 21 9.96 -8.98 -0.98
C GLU A 21 9.66 -8.57 -2.43
N GLU A 22 8.64 -9.15 -3.05
CA GLU A 22 8.23 -8.83 -4.42
C GLU A 22 7.86 -7.34 -4.56
N ARG A 23 7.07 -6.82 -3.63
CA ARG A 23 6.68 -5.41 -3.61
C ARG A 23 7.86 -4.49 -3.34
N PHE A 24 8.74 -4.87 -2.42
CA PHE A 24 9.96 -4.14 -2.14
C PHE A 24 10.77 -3.94 -3.41
N LEU A 25 10.98 -5.03 -4.16
CA LEU A 25 11.76 -5.02 -5.40
C LEU A 25 11.07 -4.19 -6.51
N GLU A 26 9.73 -4.25 -6.60
CA GLU A 26 8.97 -3.40 -7.52
C GLU A 26 9.13 -1.90 -7.19
N LEU A 27 8.97 -1.53 -5.92
CA LEU A 27 9.14 -0.14 -5.47
C LEU A 27 10.58 0.33 -5.65
N GLN A 28 11.56 -0.54 -5.43
CA GLN A 28 12.98 -0.22 -5.59
C GLN A 28 13.29 0.09 -7.05
N LYS A 29 12.79 -0.72 -8.00
CA LYS A 29 12.89 -0.44 -9.44
C LYS A 29 12.22 0.88 -9.82
N LYS A 30 11.04 1.18 -9.23
CA LYS A 30 10.34 2.45 -9.47
C LYS A 30 11.14 3.65 -8.94
N LEU A 31 11.69 3.57 -7.74
CA LEU A 31 12.55 4.60 -7.16
C LEU A 31 13.80 4.81 -8.03
N GLU A 32 14.45 3.73 -8.46
CA GLU A 32 15.63 3.82 -9.31
C GLU A 32 15.32 4.53 -10.63
N ARG A 33 14.18 4.21 -11.27
CA ARG A 33 13.72 4.89 -12.49
C ARG A 33 13.47 6.39 -12.25
N LEU A 34 12.90 6.76 -11.11
CA LEU A 34 12.69 8.16 -10.76
C LEU A 34 14.03 8.91 -10.60
N LEU A 35 15.02 8.29 -9.95
CA LEU A 35 16.33 8.86 -9.71
C LEU A 35 17.19 8.96 -10.98
N LYS A 36 17.26 7.90 -11.78
CA LYS A 36 18.14 7.82 -12.96
C LYS A 36 17.56 8.49 -14.21
N VAL A 37 16.23 8.50 -14.36
CA VAL A 37 15.58 8.95 -15.60
C VAL A 37 14.72 10.19 -15.39
N ALA A 38 13.72 10.11 -14.49
CA ALA A 38 12.70 11.15 -14.39
C ALA A 38 13.25 12.46 -13.80
N ARG A 39 13.99 12.38 -12.69
CA ARG A 39 14.55 13.54 -11.99
C ARG A 39 15.56 14.31 -12.86
N PRO A 40 16.57 13.68 -13.51
CA PRO A 40 17.50 14.39 -14.38
C PRO A 40 16.82 15.01 -15.60
N ARG A 41 15.80 14.35 -16.16
CA ARG A 41 15.01 14.91 -17.27
C ARG A 41 14.22 16.14 -16.83
N ALA A 42 13.59 16.09 -15.66
CA ALA A 42 12.85 17.23 -15.11
C ALA A 42 13.76 18.41 -14.76
N ILE A 43 14.96 18.16 -14.22
CA ILE A 43 15.96 19.21 -13.95
C ILE A 43 16.40 19.90 -15.25
N ARG A 44 16.72 19.13 -16.30
CA ARG A 44 17.09 19.69 -17.60
C ARG A 44 15.97 20.54 -18.19
N GLU A 45 14.72 20.09 -18.07
CA GLU A 45 13.58 20.84 -18.58
C GLU A 45 13.37 22.17 -17.82
N VAL A 46 13.49 22.14 -16.49
CA VAL A 46 13.43 23.36 -15.66
C VAL A 46 14.58 24.31 -16.01
N SER A 47 15.79 23.80 -16.23
CA SER A 47 16.95 24.61 -16.63
C SER A 47 16.72 25.28 -17.99
N ARG A 48 16.26 24.50 -18.99
CA ARG A 48 15.96 25.00 -20.34
C ARG A 48 14.93 26.12 -20.31
N LEU A 49 13.86 25.95 -19.53
CA LEU A 49 12.80 26.95 -19.39
C LEU A 49 13.23 28.17 -18.56
N ALA A 50 14.21 28.00 -17.66
CA ALA A 50 14.80 29.10 -16.91
C ALA A 50 15.68 30.01 -17.79
N GLU A 51 16.34 29.45 -18.81
CA GLU A 51 17.17 30.19 -19.77
C GLU A 51 16.34 31.03 -20.76
N LEU A 52 15.05 30.67 -20.96
CA LEU A 52 14.13 31.35 -21.88
C LEU A 52 13.60 32.70 -21.36
N GLY A 53 13.93 33.10 -20.14
CA GLY A 53 13.59 34.41 -19.58
C GLY A 53 12.19 34.50 -18.94
N ASP A 54 12.00 35.62 -18.26
CA ASP A 54 10.91 36.02 -17.34
C ASP A 54 10.17 34.91 -16.55
N PHE A 55 10.64 34.67 -15.33
CA PHE A 55 10.14 33.62 -14.42
C PHE A 55 8.68 33.81 -13.98
N SER A 56 8.18 35.05 -14.04
CA SER A 56 6.87 35.43 -13.53
C SER A 56 5.72 35.13 -14.50
N GLU A 57 5.97 35.21 -15.81
CA GLU A 57 4.93 35.02 -16.83
C GLU A 57 5.01 33.66 -17.55
N ASN A 58 6.12 32.93 -17.40
CA ASN A 58 6.32 31.66 -18.06
C ASN A 58 5.55 30.51 -17.36
N ALA A 59 4.31 30.27 -17.83
CA ALA A 59 3.47 29.18 -17.36
C ALA A 59 4.13 27.79 -17.51
N GLU A 60 4.91 27.58 -18.58
CA GLU A 60 5.61 26.30 -18.80
C GLU A 60 6.69 26.07 -17.73
N TYR A 61 7.41 27.11 -17.33
CA TYR A 61 8.39 27.02 -16.24
C TYR A 61 7.72 26.63 -14.92
N GLN A 62 6.59 27.24 -14.57
CA GLN A 62 5.86 26.90 -13.33
C GLN A 62 5.36 25.45 -13.35
N ILE A 63 4.87 24.97 -14.49
CA ILE A 63 4.45 23.58 -14.69
C ILE A 63 5.65 22.63 -14.54
N ALA A 64 6.79 22.93 -15.16
CA ALA A 64 8.00 22.10 -15.09
C ALA A 64 8.55 22.04 -13.66
N LYS A 65 8.57 23.17 -12.95
CA LYS A 65 8.96 23.26 -11.53
C LYS A 65 8.01 22.46 -10.64
N GLY A 66 6.71 22.52 -10.91
CA GLY A 66 5.70 21.68 -10.25
C GLY A 66 5.93 20.18 -10.46
N LYS A 67 6.23 19.77 -11.71
CA LYS A 67 6.58 18.37 -12.03
C LYS A 67 7.83 17.90 -11.27
N LEU A 68 8.89 18.72 -11.26
CA LEU A 68 10.11 18.41 -10.51
C LEU A 68 9.83 18.26 -9.00
N ARG A 69 9.02 19.16 -8.44
CA ARG A 69 8.59 19.08 -7.03
C ARG A 69 7.82 17.79 -6.74
N GLY A 70 6.89 17.41 -7.63
CA GLY A 70 6.14 16.16 -7.50
C GLY A 70 7.03 14.91 -7.55
N ILE A 71 8.00 14.88 -8.47
CA ILE A 71 9.00 13.79 -8.55
C ILE A 71 9.81 13.70 -7.25
N ASN A 72 10.33 14.83 -6.76
CA ASN A 72 11.11 14.85 -5.52
C ASN A 72 10.27 14.44 -4.30
N ALA A 73 9.01 14.87 -4.22
CA ALA A 73 8.11 14.46 -3.16
C ALA A 73 7.88 12.93 -3.18
N ARG A 74 7.71 12.34 -4.37
CA ARG A 74 7.54 10.90 -4.51
C ARG A 74 8.80 10.11 -4.16
N ILE A 75 9.97 10.62 -4.52
CA ILE A 75 11.27 10.05 -4.12
C ILE A 75 11.37 10.04 -2.59
N ASN A 76 11.12 11.18 -1.94
CA ASN A 76 11.17 11.28 -0.48
C ASN A 76 10.19 10.30 0.19
N GLU A 77 8.96 10.18 -0.33
CA GLU A 77 7.98 9.22 0.18
C GLU A 77 8.50 7.78 0.12
N TYR A 78 9.09 7.36 -1.01
CA TYR A 78 9.69 6.03 -1.14
C TYR A 78 10.90 5.85 -0.21
N GLU A 79 11.78 6.84 -0.08
CA GLU A 79 12.92 6.76 0.85
C GLU A 79 12.49 6.72 2.33
N HIS A 80 11.41 7.41 2.68
CA HIS A 80 10.79 7.31 4.00
C HIS A 80 10.21 5.92 4.23
N LEU A 81 9.48 5.38 3.25
CA LEU A 81 8.91 4.03 3.32
C LEU A 81 10.01 2.97 3.48
N PHE A 82 11.08 3.03 2.68
CA PHE A 82 12.18 2.07 2.76
C PHE A 82 12.96 2.11 4.08
N ARG A 83 13.01 3.26 4.77
CA ARG A 83 13.66 3.36 6.09
C ARG A 83 12.86 2.68 7.20
N GLN A 84 11.56 2.50 7.01
CA GLN A 84 10.66 1.96 8.03
C GLN A 84 10.22 0.53 7.72
N VAL A 85 10.57 -0.01 6.54
CA VAL A 85 10.01 -1.27 6.07
C VAL A 85 10.78 -2.49 6.60
N GLU A 86 10.03 -3.42 7.16
CA GLU A 86 10.40 -4.79 7.53
C GLU A 86 9.92 -5.72 6.41
N ILE A 87 10.86 -6.37 5.73
CA ILE A 87 10.55 -7.32 4.66
C ILE A 87 10.05 -8.61 5.31
N ILE A 88 8.80 -8.98 5.02
CA ILE A 88 8.23 -10.26 5.44
C ILE A 88 8.47 -11.31 4.37
N LYS A 89 8.96 -12.48 4.79
CA LYS A 89 8.99 -13.69 3.97
C LYS A 89 7.71 -14.47 4.22
N THR A 90 7.21 -15.12 3.17
CA THR A 90 6.11 -16.09 3.29
C THR A 90 6.53 -17.17 4.29
N PRO A 91 5.78 -17.36 5.38
CA PRO A 91 6.09 -18.40 6.35
C PRO A 91 5.99 -19.77 5.69
N VAL A 92 6.90 -20.66 6.06
CA VAL A 92 6.86 -22.05 5.57
C VAL A 92 5.73 -22.84 6.25
N ASN A 93 5.32 -22.39 7.45
CA ASN A 93 4.30 -23.08 8.22
C ASN A 93 2.89 -22.77 7.68
N LYS A 94 2.10 -23.82 7.42
CA LYS A 94 0.72 -23.76 6.92
C LYS A 94 -0.33 -24.11 7.97
N ASP A 95 0.08 -24.33 9.23
CA ASP A 95 -0.84 -24.66 10.33
C ASP A 95 -1.83 -23.52 10.61
N ASN A 96 -1.35 -22.28 10.52
CA ASN A 96 -2.13 -21.08 10.83
C ASN A 96 -1.91 -20.02 9.76
N VAL A 97 -2.96 -19.29 9.44
CA VAL A 97 -2.92 -18.15 8.54
C VAL A 97 -2.04 -17.03 9.12
N GLN A 98 -1.04 -16.62 8.36
CA GLN A 98 -0.15 -15.50 8.68
C GLN A 98 -0.06 -14.53 7.49
N ILE A 99 0.64 -13.41 7.69
CA ILE A 99 0.84 -12.43 6.61
C ILE A 99 1.74 -13.06 5.53
N GLY A 100 1.34 -12.91 4.27
CA GLY A 100 2.01 -13.52 3.11
C GLY A 100 1.31 -14.77 2.58
N HIS A 101 0.45 -15.41 3.38
CA HIS A 101 -0.26 -16.61 2.92
C HIS A 101 -1.40 -16.29 1.97
N LYS A 102 -1.63 -17.26 1.08
CA LYS A 102 -2.82 -17.32 0.25
C LYS A 102 -3.82 -18.27 0.90
N VAL A 103 -4.95 -17.73 1.29
CA VAL A 103 -6.01 -18.44 2.00
C VAL A 103 -7.19 -18.63 1.06
N THR A 104 -7.60 -19.88 0.89
CA THR A 104 -8.81 -20.22 0.14
C THR A 104 -9.96 -20.33 1.13
N VAL A 105 -11.01 -19.52 0.95
CA VAL A 105 -12.18 -19.49 1.80
C VAL A 105 -13.45 -19.81 1.01
N GLU A 106 -14.39 -20.50 1.64
CA GLU A 106 -15.74 -20.72 1.13
C GLU A 106 -16.72 -19.81 1.87
N THR A 107 -17.59 -19.14 1.11
CA THR A 107 -18.67 -18.32 1.67
C THR A 107 -19.90 -18.43 0.77
N ASP A 108 -21.08 -18.69 1.34
CA ASP A 108 -22.34 -18.86 0.59
C ASP A 108 -22.22 -19.81 -0.63
N GLY A 109 -21.48 -20.92 -0.49
CA GLY A 109 -21.23 -21.90 -1.56
C GLY A 109 -20.29 -21.43 -2.67
N LYS A 110 -19.59 -20.30 -2.49
CA LYS A 110 -18.59 -19.77 -3.42
C LYS A 110 -17.20 -19.84 -2.82
N ILE A 111 -16.26 -20.41 -3.58
CA ILE A 111 -14.85 -20.44 -3.23
C ILE A 111 -14.19 -19.14 -3.68
N ARG A 112 -13.43 -18.51 -2.78
CA ARG A 112 -12.65 -17.31 -3.04
C ARG A 112 -11.25 -17.46 -2.48
N VAL A 113 -10.28 -16.90 -3.19
CA VAL A 113 -8.88 -16.94 -2.80
C VAL A 113 -8.46 -15.53 -2.39
N TYR A 114 -7.86 -15.42 -1.20
CA TYR A 114 -7.40 -14.16 -0.64
C TYR A 114 -5.95 -14.24 -0.20
N THR A 115 -5.16 -13.22 -0.50
CA THR A 115 -3.79 -13.10 -0.01
C THR A 115 -3.76 -12.05 1.09
N ILE A 116 -3.27 -12.40 2.29
CA ILE A 116 -3.26 -11.47 3.42
C ILE A 116 -1.94 -10.74 3.46
N LEU A 117 -1.94 -9.44 3.11
CA LEU A 117 -0.75 -8.59 3.10
C LEU A 117 -0.92 -7.36 4.03
N GLY A 118 0.07 -6.48 4.05
CA GLY A 118 0.00 -5.21 4.77
C GLY A 118 -1.01 -4.23 4.15
N SER A 119 -1.39 -3.20 4.91
CA SER A 119 -2.31 -2.15 4.41
C SER A 119 -1.80 -1.42 3.17
N SER A 120 -0.49 -1.35 2.99
CA SER A 120 0.13 -0.67 1.85
C SER A 120 0.02 -1.46 0.54
N GLU A 121 -0.29 -2.75 0.63
CA GLU A 121 -0.31 -3.71 -0.49
C GLU A 121 -1.71 -4.25 -0.80
N SER A 122 -2.71 -3.93 0.03
CA SER A 122 -4.05 -4.47 -0.14
C SER A 122 -4.73 -3.94 -1.39
N ASP A 123 -5.21 -4.86 -2.22
CA ASP A 123 -6.00 -4.62 -3.42
C ASP A 123 -7.16 -5.63 -3.47
N PRO A 124 -8.38 -5.22 -3.09
CA PRO A 124 -9.54 -6.10 -3.09
C PRO A 124 -9.91 -6.67 -4.48
N PHE A 125 -9.53 -5.99 -5.57
CA PHE A 125 -9.81 -6.46 -6.93
C PHE A 125 -8.91 -7.62 -7.32
N LEU A 126 -7.67 -7.63 -6.81
CA LEU A 126 -6.72 -8.72 -6.99
C LEU A 126 -6.84 -9.82 -5.91
N GLY A 127 -7.82 -9.70 -5.00
CA GLY A 127 -7.97 -10.61 -3.87
C GLY A 127 -6.92 -10.43 -2.79
N ILE A 128 -6.22 -9.29 -2.74
CA ILE A 128 -5.24 -8.98 -1.70
C ILE A 128 -5.94 -8.19 -0.58
N ILE A 129 -5.99 -8.75 0.61
CA ILE A 129 -6.68 -8.16 1.76
C ILE A 129 -5.63 -7.66 2.77
N SER A 130 -5.86 -6.47 3.31
CA SER A 130 -5.04 -5.95 4.41
C SER A 130 -5.30 -6.77 5.68
N ARG A 131 -4.23 -7.08 6.41
CA ARG A 131 -4.32 -7.64 7.76
C ARG A 131 -5.17 -6.82 8.73
N ASN A 132 -5.32 -5.52 8.47
CA ASN A 132 -6.10 -4.59 9.30
C ASN A 132 -7.58 -4.52 8.87
N ALA A 133 -7.97 -5.18 7.78
CA ALA A 133 -9.36 -5.28 7.37
C ALA A 133 -10.12 -6.27 8.27
N PRO A 134 -11.44 -6.12 8.46
CA PRO A 134 -12.23 -7.03 9.30
C PRO A 134 -12.06 -8.51 8.94
N LEU A 135 -11.98 -8.81 7.64
CA LEU A 135 -11.74 -10.18 7.14
C LEU A 135 -10.30 -10.63 7.38
N GLY A 136 -9.30 -9.76 7.19
CA GLY A 136 -7.89 -10.08 7.45
C GLY A 136 -7.64 -10.38 8.93
N VAL A 137 -8.20 -9.57 9.84
CA VAL A 137 -8.11 -9.80 11.30
C VAL A 137 -8.79 -11.11 11.69
N ALA A 138 -9.95 -11.41 11.10
CA ALA A 138 -10.69 -12.63 11.40
C ALA A 138 -9.97 -13.90 10.94
N LEU A 139 -9.27 -13.84 9.80
CA LEU A 139 -8.53 -14.97 9.24
C LEU A 139 -7.16 -15.17 9.91
N LEU A 140 -6.52 -14.13 10.40
CA LEU A 140 -5.19 -14.24 11.02
C LEU A 140 -5.19 -15.20 12.22
N GLY A 141 -4.21 -16.12 12.23
CA GLY A 141 -4.03 -17.11 13.28
C GLY A 141 -5.00 -18.29 13.24
N LYS A 142 -5.82 -18.40 12.19
CA LYS A 142 -6.79 -19.48 12.02
C LYS A 142 -6.25 -20.62 11.18
N GLY A 143 -6.74 -21.82 11.42
CA GLY A 143 -6.31 -23.04 10.74
C GLY A 143 -7.23 -23.48 9.60
N VAL A 144 -6.78 -24.46 8.82
CA VAL A 144 -7.62 -25.13 7.81
C VAL A 144 -8.82 -25.81 8.50
N GLY A 145 -10.02 -25.61 7.96
CA GLY A 145 -11.27 -26.16 8.48
C GLY A 145 -12.01 -25.27 9.47
N GLU A 146 -11.39 -24.21 9.98
CA GLU A 146 -12.05 -23.26 10.88
C GLU A 146 -13.03 -22.33 10.13
N ILE A 147 -14.09 -21.93 10.85
CA ILE A 147 -15.11 -21.00 10.36
C ILE A 147 -14.94 -19.67 11.09
N VAL A 148 -14.84 -18.58 10.34
CA VAL A 148 -14.74 -17.23 10.85
C VAL A 148 -15.97 -16.44 10.45
N SER A 149 -16.55 -15.70 11.41
CA SER A 149 -17.68 -14.82 11.14
C SER A 149 -17.24 -13.37 11.13
N VAL A 150 -17.41 -12.69 10.00
CA VAL A 150 -17.10 -11.26 9.86
C VAL A 150 -18.41 -10.47 9.92
N VAL A 151 -18.47 -9.54 10.87
CA VAL A 151 -19.60 -8.61 10.98
C VAL A 151 -19.29 -7.39 10.13
N THR A 152 -20.01 -7.24 9.02
CA THR A 152 -20.06 -5.97 8.29
C THR A 152 -21.28 -5.17 8.77
N PRO A 153 -21.30 -3.82 8.60
CA PRO A 153 -22.43 -2.99 9.06
C PRO A 153 -23.81 -3.41 8.51
N ILE A 154 -23.83 -4.20 7.43
CA ILE A 154 -25.02 -4.59 6.69
C ILE A 154 -25.38 -6.07 6.95
N LYS A 155 -24.38 -6.94 7.16
CA LYS A 155 -24.61 -8.38 7.36
C LYS A 155 -23.46 -9.08 8.08
N LYS A 156 -23.80 -10.16 8.77
CA LYS A 156 -22.83 -11.16 9.24
C LYS A 156 -22.57 -12.14 8.08
N VAL A 157 -21.31 -12.34 7.73
CA VAL A 157 -20.89 -13.29 6.69
C VAL A 157 -19.96 -14.31 7.30
N GLU A 158 -20.22 -15.58 7.01
CA GLU A 158 -19.38 -16.70 7.46
C GLU A 158 -18.45 -17.14 6.34
N TYR A 159 -17.20 -17.37 6.72
CA TYR A 159 -16.14 -17.82 5.83
C TYR A 159 -15.52 -19.08 6.43
N LYS A 160 -15.47 -20.16 5.67
CA LYS A 160 -14.78 -21.40 6.05
C LYS A 160 -13.43 -21.47 5.35
N ILE A 161 -12.36 -21.72 6.10
CA ILE A 161 -11.02 -21.86 5.52
C ILE A 161 -10.88 -23.27 4.93
N ILE A 162 -10.68 -23.36 3.62
CA ILE A 162 -10.50 -24.64 2.90
C ILE A 162 -9.02 -25.00 2.79
N ASN A 163 -8.17 -24.01 2.52
CA ASN A 163 -6.76 -24.25 2.26
C ASN A 163 -5.91 -23.02 2.63
N ILE A 164 -4.66 -23.27 3.03
CA ILE A 164 -3.64 -22.26 3.31
C ILE A 164 -2.40 -22.62 2.49
N GLU A 165 -1.95 -21.68 1.67
CA GLU A 165 -0.77 -21.78 0.82
C GLU A 165 0.33 -20.81 1.25
#